data_AF-A0A840MSD9-F1
#
_entry.id   AF-A0A840MSD9-F1
#
_cell.length_a   1.000
_cell.length_b   1.000
_cell.length_c   1.000
_cell.angle_alpha   90.00
_cell.angle_beta   90.00
_cell.angle_gamma   90.00
#
_symmetry.space_group_name_H-M   'P 1'
#
loop_
_entity.id
_entity.type
_entity.pdbx_description
1 polymer ?
#
loop_
_entity_poly.entity_id
_entity_poly.type
_entity_poly.pdbx_seq_one_letter_code
_entity_poly.pdbx_strand_id
1 'polypeptide(L)'
;MQIQTNLGSLFSQRVLTQTTNGTGTVLQRLSSGLRINTAKDDAAGLQISERMTAQVRGNVQAIRNVNDGVGILQVAEGAMTSTIDMLQRIRELAVEANNASLSTSDRYALQQESIQLLNGITKIGVQTEFNGDQVFSQSTDSIGGNATRRAVSDGLKLGWIEESEALIKKYFGIVADGATLTINFDTSDGAGNTLASVSGSVGAGGKVFNQSLNVDMADFVPPNLPDGGTAPFYNDRVIAHEMVHAVMGRAVNMAAMPTWFLEGAAELIHGADERLAGDIQAAGGSVSTIVTNISNAWTGTSRDYSSAYAATRYLHDKLKGLGVEGGIKGLMQKLASTGSNLDTALNAVTGGTYASTAAFLTDFGANGVNYINTRMNLTNTDTGGIGGFDADSGAVRSAKDVLSDQGSTYADKMTDGFRLVYPTVAGGTGAKYYQLQLGSNPQQTLTASFTAVNAQALGVDDIDLVKLPTHALAHIDEALDYLNKQRAQIGAQLSRLAFSSQNLSFNVENTSSSRSRIRDADYASETAALARQQILQQSGTAMVTQANQLPKLALQLLR
;
A
#
# COMPACT_ATOMS: atom_id res chain seq x y z
N MET A 1 79.28 57.33 -41.15
CA MET A 1 79.22 55.87 -40.97
C MET A 1 80.09 55.50 -39.78
N GLN A 2 79.54 54.86 -38.75
CA GLN A 2 80.34 54.30 -37.65
C GLN A 2 80.80 52.89 -38.07
N ILE A 3 82.10 52.61 -38.03
CA ILE A 3 82.69 51.36 -38.58
C ILE A 3 82.68 50.21 -37.54
N GLN A 4 82.63 50.52 -36.24
CA GLN A 4 82.69 49.51 -35.17
C GLN A 4 81.36 48.79 -34.88
N THR A 5 80.21 49.35 -35.26
CA THR A 5 78.89 48.74 -35.03
C THR A 5 78.11 48.63 -36.34
N ASN A 6 77.92 47.40 -36.85
CA ASN A 6 77.15 47.17 -38.07
C ASN A 6 75.66 46.99 -37.75
N LEU A 7 74.93 48.10 -37.77
CA LEU A 7 73.49 48.14 -37.50
C LEU A 7 72.67 47.28 -38.49
N GLY A 8 73.07 47.19 -39.76
CA GLY A 8 72.38 46.38 -40.76
C GLY A 8 72.51 44.88 -40.52
N SER A 9 73.69 44.43 -40.08
CA SER A 9 73.93 43.03 -39.68
C SER A 9 73.22 42.69 -38.37
N LEU A 10 73.27 43.56 -37.36
CA LEU A 10 72.54 43.37 -36.10
C LEU A 10 71.02 43.33 -36.31
N PHE A 11 70.48 44.16 -37.19
CA PHE A 11 69.08 44.13 -37.58
C PHE A 11 68.73 42.82 -38.29
N SER A 12 69.51 42.42 -39.29
CA SER A 12 69.28 41.18 -40.05
C SER A 12 69.40 39.94 -39.16
N GLN A 13 70.35 39.92 -38.22
CA GLN A 13 70.51 38.85 -37.23
C GLN A 13 69.30 38.78 -36.28
N ARG A 14 68.78 39.94 -35.84
CA ARG A 14 67.56 40.00 -35.01
C ARG A 14 66.35 39.44 -35.76
N VAL A 15 66.18 39.80 -37.04
CA VAL A 15 65.11 39.28 -37.90
C VAL A 15 65.27 37.78 -38.15
N LEU A 16 66.49 37.28 -38.36
CA LEU A 16 66.77 35.85 -38.51
C LEU A 16 66.45 35.06 -37.24
N THR A 17 66.81 35.58 -36.06
CA THR A 17 66.45 34.95 -34.77
C THR A 17 64.93 34.94 -34.56
N GLN A 18 64.23 36.03 -34.91
CA GLN A 18 62.76 36.08 -34.87
C GLN A 18 62.12 35.02 -35.79
N THR A 19 62.64 34.88 -37.01
CA THR A 19 62.17 33.90 -38.00
C THR A 19 62.45 32.46 -37.56
N THR A 20 63.62 32.21 -36.97
CA THR A 20 64.00 30.89 -36.44
C THR A 20 63.08 30.49 -35.28
N ASN A 21 62.77 31.42 -34.38
CA ASN A 21 61.80 31.19 -33.30
C ASN A 21 60.38 30.94 -33.85
N GLY A 22 59.95 31.71 -34.87
CA GLY A 22 58.66 31.52 -35.52
C GLY A 22 58.53 30.17 -36.22
N THR A 23 59.59 29.71 -36.89
CA THR A 23 59.67 28.36 -37.48
C THR A 23 59.51 27.28 -36.41
N GLY A 24 60.19 27.44 -35.27
CA GLY A 24 60.05 26.53 -34.13
C GLY A 24 58.62 26.42 -33.61
N THR A 25 57.90 27.56 -33.49
CA THR A 25 56.50 27.57 -33.08
C THR A 25 55.58 26.88 -34.08
N VAL A 26 55.75 27.13 -35.38
CA VAL A 26 54.92 26.48 -36.42
C VAL A 26 55.18 24.98 -36.47
N LEU A 27 56.44 24.55 -36.36
CA LEU A 27 56.80 23.13 -36.27
C LEU A 27 56.20 22.47 -35.01
N GLN A 28 56.16 23.18 -33.88
CA GLN A 28 55.51 22.70 -32.67
C GLN A 28 54.00 22.53 -32.85
N ARG A 29 53.32 23.46 -33.53
CA ARG A 29 51.87 23.36 -33.82
C ARG A 29 51.54 22.26 -34.82
N LEU A 30 52.37 22.09 -35.84
CA LEU A 30 52.21 21.02 -36.82
C LEU A 30 52.47 19.64 -36.21
N SER A 31 53.44 19.52 -35.30
CA SER A 31 53.75 18.25 -34.64
C SER A 31 52.73 17.86 -33.57
N SER A 32 52.19 18.83 -32.83
CA SER A 32 51.16 18.57 -31.81
C SER A 32 49.74 18.51 -32.38
N GLY A 33 49.52 19.09 -33.57
CA GLY A 33 48.18 19.29 -34.13
C GLY A 33 47.36 20.36 -33.39
N LEU A 34 47.96 21.08 -32.45
CA LEU A 34 47.30 22.10 -31.63
C LEU A 34 47.85 23.49 -31.95
N ARG A 35 46.96 24.44 -32.19
CA ARG A 35 47.26 25.87 -32.32
C ARG A 35 47.72 26.47 -30.98
N ILE A 36 47.10 26.04 -29.88
CA ILE A 36 47.40 26.48 -28.50
C ILE A 36 48.08 25.34 -27.75
N ASN A 37 49.39 25.43 -27.56
CA ASN A 37 50.18 24.40 -26.88
C ASN A 37 50.49 24.77 -25.43
N THR A 38 50.71 26.06 -25.19
CA THR A 38 51.10 26.60 -23.88
C THR A 38 50.29 27.84 -23.53
N ALA A 39 50.28 28.22 -22.25
CA ALA A 39 49.60 29.44 -21.80
C ALA A 39 50.21 30.72 -22.40
N LYS A 40 51.43 30.66 -22.93
CA LYS A 40 52.08 31.76 -23.66
C LYS A 40 51.43 32.03 -25.01
N ASP A 41 50.85 31.00 -25.64
CA ASP A 41 50.23 31.13 -26.96
C ASP A 41 48.88 31.85 -26.88
N ASP A 42 48.04 31.45 -25.92
CA ASP A 42 46.77 32.08 -25.57
C ASP A 42 46.28 31.57 -24.20
N ALA A 43 46.45 32.36 -23.15
CA ALA A 43 46.07 31.97 -21.79
C ALA A 43 44.56 31.78 -21.63
N ALA A 44 43.74 32.64 -22.24
CA ALA A 44 42.28 32.57 -22.13
C ALA A 44 41.73 31.40 -22.96
N GLY A 45 42.21 31.22 -24.19
CA GLY A 45 41.85 30.08 -25.04
C GLY A 45 42.24 28.74 -24.43
N LEU A 46 43.43 28.65 -23.81
CA LEU A 46 43.85 27.46 -23.08
C LEU A 46 42.90 27.15 -21.92
N GLN A 47 42.60 28.14 -21.06
CA GLN A 47 41.67 27.96 -19.93
C GLN A 47 40.28 27.49 -20.37
N ILE A 48 39.73 28.08 -21.43
CA ILE A 48 38.42 27.69 -21.98
C ILE A 48 38.49 26.24 -22.51
N SER A 49 39.54 25.90 -23.25
CA SER A 49 39.71 24.56 -23.83
C SER A 49 39.90 23.46 -22.78
N GLU A 50 40.56 23.77 -21.65
CA GLU A 50 40.73 22.85 -20.52
C GLU A 50 39.41 22.64 -19.78
N ARG A 51 38.61 23.70 -19.59
CA ARG A 51 37.24 23.58 -19.06
C ARG A 51 36.35 22.74 -19.97
N MET A 52 36.41 22.95 -21.28
CA MET A 52 35.69 22.13 -22.26
C MET A 52 36.17 20.67 -22.22
N THR A 53 37.47 20.42 -22.00
CA THR A 53 38.01 19.07 -21.85
C THR A 53 37.49 18.39 -20.59
N ALA A 54 37.43 19.10 -19.47
CA ALA A 54 36.82 18.62 -18.24
C ALA A 54 35.34 18.27 -18.44
N GLN A 55 34.57 19.13 -19.13
CA GLN A 55 33.17 18.88 -19.47
C GLN A 55 32.99 17.66 -20.38
N VAL A 56 33.78 17.51 -21.44
CA VAL A 56 33.72 16.33 -22.33
C VAL A 56 34.01 15.06 -21.55
N ARG A 57 35.07 15.03 -20.74
CA ARG A 57 35.40 13.85 -19.90
C ARG A 57 34.30 13.55 -18.88
N GLY A 58 33.74 14.58 -18.26
CA GLY A 58 32.62 14.46 -17.33
C GLY A 58 31.36 13.89 -17.99
N ASN A 59 31.00 14.38 -19.18
CA ASN A 59 29.84 13.88 -19.92
C ASN A 59 30.05 12.44 -20.42
N VAL A 60 31.26 12.07 -20.85
CA VAL A 60 31.57 10.67 -21.21
C VAL A 60 31.43 9.74 -20.00
N GLN A 61 31.86 10.17 -18.81
CA GLN A 61 31.59 9.42 -17.58
C GLN A 61 30.10 9.34 -17.27
N ALA A 62 29.37 10.44 -17.44
CA ALA A 62 27.92 10.46 -17.22
C ALA A 62 27.18 9.49 -18.16
N ILE A 63 27.60 9.35 -19.42
CA ILE A 63 27.05 8.34 -20.34
C ILE A 63 27.26 6.92 -19.79
N ARG A 64 28.44 6.63 -19.22
CA ARG A 64 28.69 5.33 -18.57
C ARG A 64 27.75 5.11 -17.39
N ASN A 65 27.62 6.10 -16.51
CA ASN A 65 26.69 6.04 -15.37
C ASN A 65 25.24 5.85 -15.83
N VAL A 66 24.81 6.49 -16.93
CA VAL A 66 23.48 6.30 -17.52
C VAL A 66 23.29 4.85 -17.95
N ASN A 67 24.28 4.24 -18.61
CA ASN A 67 24.21 2.83 -19.02
C ASN A 67 24.15 1.88 -17.82
N ASP A 68 24.89 2.17 -16.74
CA ASP A 68 24.79 1.42 -15.49
C ASP A 68 23.38 1.54 -14.88
N GLY A 69 22.81 2.75 -14.91
CA GLY A 69 21.43 3.03 -14.49
C GLY A 69 20.38 2.30 -15.32
N VAL A 70 20.58 2.20 -16.63
CA VAL A 70 19.73 1.38 -17.51
C VAL A 70 19.85 -0.10 -17.12
N GLY A 71 21.06 -0.59 -16.86
CA GLY A 71 21.32 -1.97 -16.45
C GLY A 71 20.54 -2.38 -15.19
N ILE A 72 20.65 -1.61 -14.11
CA ILE A 72 19.92 -1.93 -12.86
C ILE A 72 18.40 -1.85 -13.04
N LEU A 73 17.89 -0.88 -13.81
CA LEU A 73 16.46 -0.75 -14.06
C LEU A 73 15.92 -1.91 -14.92
N GLN A 74 16.69 -2.40 -15.89
CA GLN A 74 16.32 -3.57 -16.69
C GLN A 74 16.33 -4.87 -15.88
N VAL A 75 17.31 -5.04 -14.98
CA VAL A 75 17.33 -6.17 -14.04
C VAL A 75 16.09 -6.13 -13.14
N ALA A 76 15.75 -4.96 -12.60
CA ALA A 76 14.54 -4.79 -11.80
C ALA A 76 13.26 -5.09 -12.60
N GLU A 77 13.16 -4.60 -13.83
CA GLU A 77 11.98 -4.79 -14.70
C GLU A 77 11.78 -6.26 -15.08
N GLY A 78 12.86 -6.99 -15.39
CA GLY A 78 12.81 -8.43 -15.67
C GLY A 78 12.39 -9.27 -14.45
N ALA A 79 12.92 -8.93 -13.27
CA ALA A 79 12.53 -9.54 -12.01
C ALA A 79 11.04 -9.28 -11.69
N MET A 80 10.56 -8.04 -11.82
CA MET A 80 9.15 -7.70 -11.63
C MET A 80 8.23 -8.40 -12.63
N THR A 81 8.66 -8.57 -13.88
CA THR A 81 7.88 -9.31 -14.89
C THR A 81 7.71 -10.77 -14.46
N SER A 82 8.78 -11.41 -14.01
CA SER A 82 8.72 -12.79 -13.49
C SER A 82 7.80 -12.90 -12.26
N THR A 83 7.82 -11.90 -11.36
CA THR A 83 6.90 -11.84 -10.21
C THR A 83 5.44 -11.70 -10.65
N ILE A 84 5.16 -10.86 -11.65
CA ILE A 84 3.80 -10.69 -12.21
C ILE A 84 3.31 -12.00 -12.83
N ASP A 85 4.14 -12.70 -13.59
CA ASP A 85 3.75 -13.97 -14.22
C ASP A 85 3.40 -15.03 -13.16
N MET A 86 4.18 -15.10 -12.08
CA MET A 86 3.86 -15.98 -10.95
C MET A 86 2.57 -15.58 -10.23
N LEU A 87 2.34 -14.29 -9.99
CA LEU A 87 1.08 -13.81 -9.40
C LEU A 87 -0.12 -14.08 -10.29
N GLN A 88 0.01 -13.93 -11.61
CA GLN A 88 -1.05 -14.28 -12.56
C GLN A 88 -1.36 -15.78 -12.50
N ARG A 89 -0.34 -16.65 -12.38
CA ARG A 89 -0.56 -18.07 -12.17
C ARG A 89 -1.27 -18.35 -10.84
N ILE A 90 -0.86 -17.71 -9.74
CA ILE A 90 -1.55 -17.84 -8.44
C ILE A 90 -3.00 -17.37 -8.57
N ARG A 91 -3.26 -16.29 -9.33
CA ARG A 91 -4.61 -15.80 -9.61
C ARG A 91 -5.47 -16.84 -10.31
N GLU A 92 -4.93 -17.53 -11.32
CA GLU A 92 -5.61 -18.63 -12.00
C GLU A 92 -6.00 -19.74 -11.01
N LEU A 93 -5.05 -20.16 -10.15
CA LEU A 93 -5.29 -21.16 -9.11
C LEU A 93 -6.37 -20.71 -8.12
N ALA A 94 -6.40 -19.43 -7.76
CA ALA A 94 -7.41 -18.87 -6.87
C ALA A 94 -8.79 -18.81 -7.53
N VAL A 95 -8.89 -18.47 -8.82
CA VAL A 95 -10.15 -18.56 -9.59
C VAL A 95 -10.61 -20.01 -9.67
N GLU A 96 -9.71 -20.94 -9.95
CA GLU A 96 -10.02 -22.37 -9.99
C GLU A 96 -10.55 -22.85 -8.63
N ALA A 97 -9.86 -22.50 -7.55
CA ALA A 97 -10.23 -22.82 -6.18
C ALA A 97 -11.59 -22.24 -5.76
N ASN A 98 -12.10 -21.18 -6.40
CA ASN A 98 -13.45 -20.67 -6.10
C ASN A 98 -14.57 -21.59 -6.62
N ASN A 99 -14.29 -22.60 -7.46
CA ASN A 99 -15.33 -23.49 -7.96
C ASN A 99 -15.87 -24.42 -6.87
N ALA A 100 -17.19 -24.42 -6.67
CA ALA A 100 -17.88 -25.28 -5.71
C ALA A 100 -17.77 -26.79 -6.01
N SER A 101 -17.40 -27.16 -7.24
CA SER A 101 -17.22 -28.57 -7.65
C SER A 101 -15.90 -29.19 -7.16
N LEU A 102 -14.93 -28.39 -6.70
CA LEU A 102 -13.66 -28.89 -6.20
C LEU A 102 -13.77 -29.36 -4.75
N SER A 103 -13.18 -30.52 -4.47
CA SER A 103 -13.06 -31.02 -3.11
C SER A 103 -12.04 -30.21 -2.30
N THR A 104 -12.10 -30.31 -0.97
CA THR A 104 -11.08 -29.70 -0.10
C THR A 104 -9.68 -30.23 -0.42
N SER A 105 -9.53 -31.51 -0.77
CA SER A 105 -8.25 -32.09 -1.20
C SER A 105 -7.72 -31.49 -2.49
N ASP A 106 -8.59 -31.18 -3.45
CA ASP A 106 -8.16 -30.52 -4.70
C ASP A 106 -7.66 -29.11 -4.42
N ARG A 107 -8.37 -28.36 -3.58
CA ARG A 107 -7.95 -27.01 -3.16
C ARG A 107 -6.63 -27.05 -2.38
N TYR A 108 -6.38 -28.07 -1.57
CA TYR A 108 -5.08 -28.27 -0.93
C TYR A 108 -3.96 -28.46 -1.96
N ALA A 109 -4.20 -29.17 -3.06
CA ALA A 109 -3.20 -29.31 -4.13
C ALA A 109 -2.90 -27.95 -4.80
N LEU A 110 -3.94 -27.16 -5.10
CA LEU A 110 -3.78 -25.80 -5.63
C LEU A 110 -3.01 -24.88 -4.66
N GLN A 111 -3.28 -24.98 -3.35
CA GLN A 111 -2.54 -24.26 -2.32
C GLN A 111 -1.05 -24.65 -2.28
N GLN A 112 -0.70 -25.92 -2.50
CA GLN A 112 0.72 -26.31 -2.54
C GLN A 112 1.44 -25.69 -3.75
N GLU A 113 0.77 -25.61 -4.91
CA GLU A 113 1.34 -24.93 -6.08
C GLU A 113 1.50 -23.42 -5.81
N SER A 114 0.51 -22.76 -5.21
CA SER A 114 0.60 -21.34 -4.86
C SER A 114 1.74 -21.06 -3.89
N ILE A 115 1.95 -21.90 -2.87
CA ILE A 115 3.09 -21.78 -1.94
C ILE A 115 4.43 -21.85 -2.67
N GLN A 116 4.60 -22.73 -3.67
CA GLN A 116 5.84 -22.79 -4.45
C GLN A 116 6.07 -21.51 -5.26
N LEU A 117 5.02 -20.94 -5.84
CA LEU A 117 5.07 -19.68 -6.58
C LEU A 117 5.40 -18.50 -5.66
N LEU A 118 4.76 -18.43 -4.48
CA LEU A 118 5.06 -17.41 -3.45
C LEU A 118 6.51 -17.49 -2.96
N ASN A 119 7.03 -18.70 -2.75
CA ASN A 119 8.44 -18.91 -2.43
C ASN A 119 9.36 -18.42 -3.58
N GLY A 120 8.95 -18.63 -4.83
CA GLY A 120 9.63 -18.07 -6.00
C GLY A 120 9.65 -16.55 -5.99
N ILE A 121 8.49 -15.91 -5.76
CA ILE A 121 8.34 -14.45 -5.64
C ILE A 121 9.25 -13.90 -4.54
N THR A 122 9.25 -14.53 -3.36
CA THR A 122 10.12 -14.13 -2.25
C THR A 122 11.59 -14.23 -2.63
N LYS A 123 12.02 -15.33 -3.28
CA LYS A 123 13.40 -15.48 -3.78
C LYS A 123 13.78 -14.37 -4.75
N ILE A 124 12.92 -14.02 -5.71
CA ILE A 124 13.18 -12.91 -6.63
C ILE A 124 13.35 -11.60 -5.86
N GLY A 125 12.45 -11.30 -4.93
CA GLY A 125 12.52 -10.06 -4.14
C GLY A 125 13.77 -9.93 -3.26
N VAL A 126 14.31 -11.05 -2.76
CA VAL A 126 15.44 -11.04 -1.80
C VAL A 126 16.79 -11.46 -2.39
N GLN A 127 16.83 -11.99 -3.63
CA GLN A 127 18.06 -12.49 -4.27
C GLN A 127 18.41 -11.78 -5.58
N THR A 128 17.57 -10.87 -6.09
CA THR A 128 17.89 -10.12 -7.30
C THR A 128 19.00 -9.10 -7.02
N GLU A 129 20.17 -9.31 -7.61
CA GLU A 129 21.35 -8.47 -7.40
C GLU A 129 21.81 -7.77 -8.68
N PHE A 130 22.43 -6.61 -8.50
CA PHE A 130 23.19 -5.90 -9.52
C PHE A 130 24.52 -5.46 -8.93
N ASN A 131 25.64 -5.90 -9.53
CA ASN A 131 27.00 -5.67 -9.00
C ASN A 131 27.21 -6.12 -7.54
N GLY A 132 26.53 -7.20 -7.12
CA GLY A 132 26.61 -7.74 -5.75
C GLY A 132 25.74 -7.03 -4.72
N ASP A 133 25.00 -5.99 -5.13
CA ASP A 133 24.03 -5.30 -4.28
C ASP A 133 22.60 -5.74 -4.62
N GLN A 134 21.79 -6.04 -3.59
CA GLN A 134 20.37 -6.33 -3.76
C GLN A 134 19.63 -5.16 -4.41
N VAL A 135 18.88 -5.41 -5.48
CA VAL A 135 18.20 -4.35 -6.25
C VAL A 135 17.01 -3.80 -5.47
N PHE A 136 16.19 -4.68 -4.91
CA PHE A 136 14.96 -4.32 -4.21
C PHE A 136 15.20 -4.02 -2.73
N SER A 137 14.29 -3.24 -2.16
CA SER A 137 14.21 -3.06 -0.71
C SER A 137 13.96 -4.39 -0.01
N GLN A 138 14.60 -4.57 1.15
CA GLN A 138 14.44 -5.73 2.02
C GLN A 138 13.49 -5.43 3.20
N SER A 139 12.70 -4.36 3.09
CA SER A 139 11.65 -4.03 4.06
C SER A 139 10.64 -5.18 4.16
N THR A 140 10.19 -5.42 5.39
CA THR A 140 9.11 -6.37 5.74
C THR A 140 7.74 -5.68 5.80
N ASP A 141 7.66 -4.38 5.48
CA ASP A 141 6.40 -3.65 5.43
C ASP A 141 5.61 -4.11 4.20
N SER A 142 4.31 -4.32 4.39
CA SER A 142 3.40 -4.80 3.34
C SER A 142 2.58 -3.67 2.72
N ILE A 143 2.25 -3.80 1.44
CA ILE A 143 1.21 -2.96 0.81
C ILE A 143 -0.13 -3.08 1.54
N GLY A 144 -0.41 -4.24 2.12
CA GLY A 144 -1.59 -4.49 2.94
C GLY A 144 -1.48 -3.95 4.37
N GLY A 145 -0.36 -3.30 4.73
CA GLY A 145 -0.11 -2.76 6.05
C GLY A 145 0.08 -3.83 7.13
N ASN A 146 -0.57 -3.66 8.27
CA ASN A 146 -0.51 -4.62 9.37
C ASN A 146 -1.40 -5.83 9.08
N ALA A 147 -0.83 -7.04 9.13
CA ALA A 147 -1.51 -8.29 8.79
C ALA A 147 -2.81 -8.50 9.61
N THR A 148 -2.78 -8.23 10.91
CA THR A 148 -3.95 -8.36 11.79
C THR A 148 -5.08 -7.41 11.39
N ARG A 149 -4.75 -6.13 11.15
CA ARG A 149 -5.75 -5.13 10.69
C ARG A 149 -6.32 -5.48 9.32
N ARG A 150 -5.48 -6.02 8.43
CA ARG A 150 -5.93 -6.46 7.10
C ARG A 150 -6.89 -7.63 7.20
N ALA A 151 -6.56 -8.65 7.99
CA ALA A 151 -7.45 -9.80 8.22
C ALA A 151 -8.82 -9.38 8.79
N VAL A 152 -8.86 -8.44 9.75
CA VAL A 152 -10.13 -7.86 10.25
C VAL A 152 -10.87 -7.11 9.14
N SER A 153 -10.17 -6.25 8.39
CA SER A 153 -10.78 -5.55 7.26
C SER A 153 -11.36 -6.50 6.22
N ASP A 154 -10.71 -7.63 5.97
CA ASP A 154 -11.15 -8.60 4.99
C ASP A 154 -12.40 -9.32 5.48
N GLY A 155 -12.43 -9.80 6.73
CA GLY A 155 -13.63 -10.40 7.33
C GLY A 155 -14.83 -9.45 7.31
N LEU A 156 -14.62 -8.19 7.67
CA LEU A 156 -15.67 -7.16 7.62
C LEU A 156 -16.18 -6.90 6.19
N LYS A 157 -15.30 -6.91 5.19
CA LYS A 157 -15.67 -6.66 3.78
C LYS A 157 -16.37 -7.86 3.15
N LEU A 158 -15.94 -9.06 3.48
CA LEU A 158 -16.33 -10.28 2.77
C LEU A 158 -17.50 -11.03 3.39
N GLY A 159 -18.06 -10.60 4.51
CA GLY A 159 -19.27 -11.26 5.00
C GLY A 159 -19.80 -10.70 6.30
N TRP A 160 -18.95 -10.39 7.27
CA TRP A 160 -19.40 -10.17 8.65
C TRP A 160 -20.46 -9.07 8.75
N ILE A 161 -20.27 -7.94 8.06
CA ILE A 161 -21.26 -6.85 8.07
C ILE A 161 -22.48 -7.19 7.20
N GLU A 162 -22.25 -7.59 5.94
CA GLU A 162 -23.31 -7.83 4.95
C GLU A 162 -24.29 -8.93 5.42
N GLU A 163 -23.75 -10.04 5.90
CA GLU A 163 -24.53 -11.18 6.37
C GLU A 163 -25.24 -10.89 7.69
N SER A 164 -24.63 -10.10 8.59
CA SER A 164 -25.29 -9.62 9.79
C SER A 164 -26.53 -8.79 9.45
N GLU A 165 -26.43 -7.86 8.49
CA GLU A 165 -27.60 -7.10 8.02
C GLU A 165 -28.65 -8.00 7.37
N ALA A 166 -28.23 -9.01 6.61
CA ALA A 166 -29.14 -9.98 6.02
C ALA A 166 -29.91 -10.79 7.09
N LEU A 167 -29.22 -11.24 8.15
CA LEU A 167 -29.84 -11.92 9.30
C LEU A 167 -30.82 -10.99 10.02
N ILE A 168 -30.43 -9.75 10.31
CA ILE A 168 -31.27 -8.75 10.98
C ILE A 168 -32.52 -8.46 10.14
N LYS A 169 -32.36 -8.23 8.84
CA LYS A 169 -33.48 -8.02 7.92
C LYS A 169 -34.42 -9.23 7.90
N LYS A 170 -33.86 -10.44 7.85
CA LYS A 170 -34.65 -11.69 7.79
C LYS A 170 -35.48 -11.90 9.07
N TYR A 171 -34.82 -11.81 10.23
CA TYR A 171 -35.40 -12.23 11.50
C TYR A 171 -35.98 -11.09 12.35
N PHE A 172 -35.48 -9.86 12.22
CA PHE A 172 -36.05 -8.68 12.89
C PHE A 172 -36.88 -7.82 11.95
N GLY A 173 -36.74 -7.96 10.63
CA GLY A 173 -37.57 -7.24 9.66
C GLY A 173 -37.27 -5.75 9.56
N ILE A 174 -36.12 -5.32 10.08
CA ILE A 174 -35.65 -3.94 10.08
C ILE A 174 -34.38 -3.82 9.23
N VAL A 175 -34.20 -2.65 8.62
CA VAL A 175 -33.01 -2.29 7.82
C VAL A 175 -32.65 -0.85 8.16
N ALA A 176 -31.36 -0.51 8.14
CA ALA A 176 -30.91 0.86 8.27
C ALA A 176 -31.29 1.70 7.03
N ASP A 177 -31.17 3.03 7.14
CA ASP A 177 -31.74 3.99 6.18
C ASP A 177 -30.74 4.51 5.13
N GLY A 178 -29.67 3.76 4.86
CA GLY A 178 -28.61 4.11 3.91
C GLY A 178 -27.59 5.13 4.47
N ALA A 179 -27.62 5.40 5.77
CA ALA A 179 -26.67 6.27 6.45
C ALA A 179 -25.22 5.73 6.34
N THR A 180 -24.24 6.60 6.56
CA THR A 180 -22.85 6.16 6.67
C THR A 180 -22.60 5.47 8.01
N LEU A 181 -21.99 4.28 7.96
CA LEU A 181 -21.36 3.62 9.09
C LEU A 181 -19.84 3.68 8.89
N THR A 182 -19.16 4.43 9.75
CA THR A 182 -17.69 4.53 9.72
C THR A 182 -17.08 3.37 10.47
N ILE A 183 -16.12 2.67 9.87
CA ILE A 183 -15.35 1.62 10.54
C ILE A 183 -14.10 2.26 11.13
N ASN A 184 -13.87 2.08 12.43
CA ASN A 184 -12.71 2.59 13.13
C ASN A 184 -11.91 1.42 13.71
N PHE A 185 -10.62 1.36 13.37
CA PHE A 185 -9.67 0.45 14.02
C PHE A 185 -8.96 1.21 15.12
N ASP A 186 -9.43 1.04 16.35
CA ASP A 186 -8.79 1.59 17.53
C ASP A 186 -7.57 0.72 17.88
N THR A 187 -6.47 1.35 18.26
CA THR A 187 -5.24 0.65 18.67
C THR A 187 -4.77 1.08 20.04
N SER A 188 -5.54 1.92 20.71
CA SER A 188 -5.37 2.20 22.12
C SER A 188 -6.09 1.15 22.93
N ASP A 189 -5.32 0.38 23.70
CA ASP A 189 -5.87 -0.59 24.67
C ASP A 189 -6.62 0.18 25.77
N GLY A 190 -7.94 0.19 25.65
CA GLY A 190 -8.83 0.82 26.61
C GLY A 190 -9.03 -0.07 27.83
N ALA A 191 -9.23 0.54 29.01
CA ALA A 191 -9.65 -0.23 30.18
C ALA A 191 -11.06 -0.82 29.95
N GLY A 192 -11.16 -2.09 29.51
CA GLY A 192 -12.47 -2.68 29.29
C GLY A 192 -12.56 -4.00 28.50
N ASN A 193 -11.47 -4.52 27.92
CA ASN A 193 -11.48 -5.76 27.11
C ASN A 193 -12.64 -5.83 26.08
N THR A 194 -13.08 -4.67 25.55
CA THR A 194 -14.27 -4.57 24.71
C THR A 194 -13.86 -4.74 23.26
N LEU A 195 -14.17 -5.92 22.71
CA LEU A 195 -13.77 -6.36 21.38
C LEU A 195 -14.22 -5.40 20.26
N ALA A 196 -15.50 -5.01 20.26
CA ALA A 196 -16.05 -4.03 19.34
C ALA A 196 -17.21 -3.27 20.01
N SER A 197 -17.57 -2.12 19.45
CA SER A 197 -18.74 -1.35 19.89
C SER A 197 -19.29 -0.47 18.78
N VAL A 198 -20.60 -0.21 18.81
CA VAL A 198 -21.21 0.86 18.02
C VAL A 198 -21.37 2.13 18.84
N SER A 199 -20.83 3.23 18.32
CA SER A 199 -20.98 4.57 18.90
C SER A 199 -21.72 5.50 17.96
N GLY A 200 -22.27 6.60 18.48
CA GLY A 200 -22.93 7.64 17.68
C GLY A 200 -23.62 8.69 18.55
N SER A 201 -24.40 9.57 17.92
CA SER A 201 -25.13 10.64 18.59
C SER A 201 -26.64 10.49 18.41
N VAL A 202 -27.38 10.43 19.52
CA VAL A 202 -28.85 10.35 19.50
C VAL A 202 -29.43 11.67 18.98
N GLY A 203 -30.20 11.59 17.90
CA GLY A 203 -30.94 12.70 17.31
C GLY A 203 -32.43 12.65 17.57
N ALA A 204 -33.19 13.47 16.85
CA ALA A 204 -34.65 13.52 16.97
C ALA A 204 -35.30 12.14 16.68
N GLY A 205 -36.33 11.80 17.46
CA GLY A 205 -37.00 10.50 17.36
C GLY A 205 -36.19 9.32 17.90
N GLY A 206 -35.06 9.58 18.57
CA GLY A 206 -34.21 8.58 19.24
C GLY A 206 -33.39 7.70 18.32
N LYS A 207 -33.27 8.08 17.04
CA LYS A 207 -32.31 7.48 16.10
C LYS A 207 -30.89 7.94 16.40
N VAL A 208 -29.90 7.11 16.10
CA VAL A 208 -28.47 7.37 16.31
C VAL A 208 -27.82 7.77 14.99
N PHE A 209 -27.18 8.94 14.94
CA PHE A 209 -26.49 9.50 13.78
C PHE A 209 -24.97 9.45 13.97
N ASN A 210 -24.22 9.64 12.88
CA ASN A 210 -22.75 9.59 12.87
C ASN A 210 -22.22 8.28 13.49
N GLN A 211 -22.86 7.15 13.12
CA GLN A 211 -22.51 5.87 13.70
C GLN A 211 -21.11 5.46 13.30
N SER A 212 -20.36 4.94 14.27
CA SER A 212 -19.08 4.31 14.04
C SER A 212 -19.04 2.94 14.69
N LEU A 213 -18.65 1.92 13.92
CA LEU A 213 -18.27 0.61 14.42
C LEU A 213 -16.79 0.68 14.81
N ASN A 214 -16.54 0.73 16.12
CA ASN A 214 -15.21 0.77 16.68
C ASN A 214 -14.78 -0.66 16.97
N VAL A 215 -13.66 -1.07 16.37
CA VAL A 215 -13.04 -2.37 16.56
C VAL A 215 -11.73 -2.14 17.30
N ASP A 216 -11.60 -2.68 18.51
CA ASP A 216 -10.38 -2.54 19.30
C ASP A 216 -9.36 -3.57 18.81
N MET A 217 -8.37 -3.14 18.04
CA MET A 217 -7.37 -4.02 17.46
C MET A 217 -6.41 -4.63 18.49
N ALA A 218 -6.39 -4.17 19.75
CA ALA A 218 -5.60 -4.81 20.81
C ALA A 218 -6.23 -6.14 21.24
N ASP A 219 -7.58 -6.19 21.30
CA ASP A 219 -8.33 -7.37 21.72
C ASP A 219 -8.96 -8.14 20.54
N PHE A 220 -9.34 -7.43 19.48
CA PHE A 220 -10.00 -7.93 18.26
C PHE A 220 -8.99 -8.47 17.25
N VAL A 221 -8.17 -9.42 17.70
CA VAL A 221 -7.14 -10.06 16.89
C VAL A 221 -7.71 -11.34 16.28
N PRO A 222 -7.86 -11.46 14.94
CA PRO A 222 -8.25 -12.72 14.33
C PRO A 222 -7.02 -13.65 14.23
N PRO A 223 -7.03 -14.82 14.89
CA PRO A 223 -6.05 -15.86 14.60
C PRO A 223 -6.45 -16.73 13.40
N ASN A 224 -7.73 -16.73 12.98
CA ASN A 224 -8.26 -17.69 12.01
C ASN A 224 -9.54 -17.18 11.31
N LEU A 225 -9.39 -16.62 10.10
CA LEU A 225 -10.51 -16.43 9.17
C LEU A 225 -11.03 -17.82 8.69
N PRO A 226 -12.31 -17.96 8.31
CA PRO A 226 -13.28 -16.90 8.00
C PRO A 226 -14.04 -16.31 9.20
N ASP A 227 -14.31 -17.09 10.25
CA ASP A 227 -15.09 -16.69 11.44
C ASP A 227 -14.32 -15.74 12.38
N GLY A 228 -13.01 -15.62 12.16
CA GLY A 228 -12.15 -14.67 12.84
C GLY A 228 -11.81 -15.06 14.28
N GLY A 229 -12.08 -16.29 14.73
CA GLY A 229 -11.82 -16.66 16.12
C GLY A 229 -11.73 -18.16 16.42
N THR A 230 -11.80 -18.48 17.71
CA THR A 230 -11.85 -19.84 18.25
C THR A 230 -12.74 -19.84 19.48
N ALA A 231 -13.46 -20.93 19.71
CA ALA A 231 -14.34 -21.05 20.88
C ALA A 231 -13.67 -20.60 22.19
N PRO A 232 -14.34 -19.77 23.01
CA PRO A 232 -15.73 -19.32 22.86
C PRO A 232 -15.92 -18.05 22.02
N PHE A 233 -14.85 -17.40 21.56
CA PHE A 233 -14.91 -16.08 20.90
C PHE A 233 -14.76 -16.18 19.39
N TYR A 234 -15.77 -15.70 18.67
CA TYR A 234 -15.77 -15.63 17.21
C TYR A 234 -16.09 -14.19 16.81
N ASN A 235 -15.18 -13.60 16.03
CA ASN A 235 -15.19 -12.17 15.75
C ASN A 235 -16.37 -11.78 14.86
N ASP A 236 -16.72 -12.63 13.90
CA ASP A 236 -17.92 -12.51 13.07
C ASP A 236 -19.21 -12.33 13.91
N ARG A 237 -19.37 -13.10 15.00
CA ARG A 237 -20.51 -13.04 15.91
C ARG A 237 -20.51 -11.78 16.75
N VAL A 238 -19.34 -11.30 17.16
CA VAL A 238 -19.20 -10.00 17.82
C VAL A 238 -19.63 -8.89 16.86
N ILE A 239 -19.23 -8.95 15.59
CA ILE A 239 -19.72 -8.00 14.58
C ILE A 239 -21.23 -8.14 14.40
N ALA A 240 -21.79 -9.35 14.38
CA ALA A 240 -23.24 -9.54 14.28
C ALA A 240 -24.00 -8.93 15.45
N HIS A 241 -23.48 -9.06 16.67
CA HIS A 241 -23.99 -8.37 17.85
C HIS A 241 -24.01 -6.85 17.63
N GLU A 242 -22.86 -6.27 17.29
CA GLU A 242 -22.73 -4.83 17.08
C GLU A 242 -23.59 -4.31 15.93
N MET A 243 -23.74 -5.09 14.86
CA MET A 243 -24.59 -4.73 13.73
C MET A 243 -26.07 -4.65 14.10
N VAL A 244 -26.54 -5.38 15.12
CA VAL A 244 -27.90 -5.20 15.66
C VAL A 244 -28.05 -3.80 16.23
N HIS A 245 -27.09 -3.34 17.05
CA HIS A 245 -27.09 -1.99 17.60
C HIS A 245 -27.01 -0.92 16.51
N ALA A 246 -26.16 -1.12 15.49
CA ALA A 246 -26.07 -0.23 14.34
C ALA A 246 -27.42 -0.09 13.63
N VAL A 247 -28.01 -1.22 13.20
CA VAL A 247 -29.28 -1.23 12.45
C VAL A 247 -30.43 -0.68 13.31
N MET A 248 -30.54 -1.10 14.57
CA MET A 248 -31.57 -0.58 15.49
C MET A 248 -31.43 0.93 15.67
N GLY A 249 -30.20 1.45 15.80
CA GLY A 249 -29.96 2.89 15.90
C GLY A 249 -30.48 3.69 14.70
N ARG A 250 -30.58 3.09 13.51
CA ARG A 250 -31.17 3.75 12.32
C ARG A 250 -32.64 3.43 12.08
N ALA A 251 -33.10 2.27 12.54
CA ALA A 251 -34.43 1.76 12.26
C ALA A 251 -35.47 2.12 13.33
N VAL A 252 -35.09 2.16 14.61
CA VAL A 252 -36.03 2.35 15.74
C VAL A 252 -35.67 3.55 16.61
N ASN A 253 -36.56 3.90 17.54
CA ASN A 253 -36.28 4.86 18.61
C ASN A 253 -35.46 4.18 19.71
N MET A 254 -34.14 4.10 19.50
CA MET A 254 -33.21 3.38 20.37
C MET A 254 -33.16 3.99 21.78
N ALA A 255 -33.31 5.32 21.91
CA ALA A 255 -33.36 6.01 23.20
C ALA A 255 -34.56 5.63 24.08
N ALA A 256 -35.62 5.06 23.49
CA ALA A 256 -36.82 4.64 24.20
C ALA A 256 -36.84 3.12 24.51
N MET A 257 -35.73 2.41 24.26
CA MET A 257 -35.60 0.98 24.51
C MET A 257 -34.86 0.73 25.83
N PRO A 258 -35.29 -0.25 26.65
CA PRO A 258 -34.52 -0.65 27.82
C PRO A 258 -33.27 -1.43 27.39
N THR A 259 -32.18 -1.27 28.14
CA THR A 259 -30.87 -1.89 27.83
C THR A 259 -30.96 -3.40 27.68
N TRP A 260 -31.70 -4.09 28.55
CA TRP A 260 -31.86 -5.54 28.45
C TRP A 260 -32.46 -5.99 27.10
N PHE A 261 -33.31 -5.18 26.48
CA PHE A 261 -33.91 -5.53 25.20
C PHE A 261 -32.94 -5.24 24.05
N LEU A 262 -32.19 -4.14 24.13
CA LEU A 262 -31.15 -3.82 23.15
C LEU A 262 -30.09 -4.94 23.11
N GLU A 263 -29.51 -5.24 24.26
CA GLU A 263 -28.45 -6.26 24.37
C GLU A 263 -29.01 -7.68 24.16
N GLY A 264 -30.21 -7.97 24.66
CA GLY A 264 -30.85 -9.26 24.46
C GLY A 264 -31.21 -9.54 23.01
N ALA A 265 -31.61 -8.51 22.24
CA ALA A 265 -31.82 -8.64 20.80
C ALA A 265 -30.49 -8.83 20.05
N ALA A 266 -29.42 -8.15 20.48
CA ALA A 266 -28.09 -8.32 19.92
C ALA A 266 -27.55 -9.74 20.16
N GLU A 267 -27.67 -10.29 21.38
CA GLU A 267 -27.28 -11.67 21.69
C GLU A 267 -28.17 -12.71 20.96
N LEU A 268 -29.45 -12.40 20.74
CA LEU A 268 -30.38 -13.30 20.06
C LEU A 268 -30.03 -13.53 18.58
N ILE A 269 -29.41 -12.56 17.90
CA ILE A 269 -29.15 -12.69 16.45
C ILE A 269 -28.19 -13.86 16.16
N HIS A 270 -27.16 -14.00 16.97
CA HIS A 270 -26.11 -15.00 16.83
C HIS A 270 -26.23 -16.15 17.84
N GLY A 271 -27.06 -15.99 18.88
CA GLY A 271 -27.23 -16.95 19.97
C GLY A 271 -26.12 -16.85 21.01
N ALA A 272 -26.42 -17.14 22.26
CA ALA A 272 -25.47 -17.02 23.37
C ALA A 272 -25.58 -18.20 24.35
N ASP A 273 -25.98 -19.37 23.85
CA ASP A 273 -26.22 -20.55 24.69
C ASP A 273 -24.97 -20.96 25.48
N GLU A 274 -23.78 -20.83 24.91
CA GLU A 274 -22.52 -21.12 25.60
C GLU A 274 -22.21 -20.12 26.73
N ARG A 275 -22.56 -18.84 26.56
CA ARG A 275 -22.40 -17.82 27.61
C ARG A 275 -23.39 -18.07 28.73
N LEU A 276 -24.65 -18.34 28.38
CA LEU A 276 -25.71 -18.66 29.32
C LEU A 276 -25.36 -19.92 30.14
N ALA A 277 -24.88 -20.98 29.49
CA ALA A 277 -24.42 -22.20 30.16
C ALA A 277 -23.28 -21.90 31.14
N GLY A 278 -22.28 -21.13 30.70
CA GLY A 278 -21.14 -20.72 31.52
C GLY A 278 -21.56 -19.92 32.75
N ASP A 279 -22.48 -18.96 32.59
CA ASP A 279 -22.98 -18.14 33.70
C ASP A 279 -23.87 -18.93 34.68
N ILE A 280 -24.67 -19.88 34.19
CA ILE A 280 -25.43 -20.81 35.05
C ILE A 280 -24.44 -21.64 35.88
N GLN A 281 -23.39 -22.17 35.26
CA GLN A 281 -22.36 -22.93 35.96
C GLN A 281 -21.63 -22.06 37.00
N ALA A 282 -21.26 -20.83 36.65
CA ALA A 282 -20.62 -19.86 37.56
C ALA A 282 -21.55 -19.47 38.72
N ALA A 283 -22.86 -19.51 38.53
CA ALA A 283 -23.88 -19.35 39.56
C ALA A 283 -24.18 -20.64 40.36
N GLY A 284 -23.33 -21.67 40.27
CA GLY A 284 -23.50 -22.94 40.98
C GLY A 284 -24.63 -23.82 40.43
N GLY A 285 -24.98 -23.66 39.15
CA GLY A 285 -26.09 -24.34 38.50
C GLY A 285 -27.46 -23.66 38.69
N SER A 286 -27.50 -22.49 39.33
CA SER A 286 -28.75 -21.78 39.63
C SER A 286 -29.26 -20.98 38.43
N VAL A 287 -30.15 -21.57 37.64
CA VAL A 287 -30.89 -20.87 36.57
C VAL A 287 -31.70 -19.69 37.12
N SER A 288 -32.24 -19.83 38.33
CA SER A 288 -32.99 -18.74 38.99
C SER A 288 -32.15 -17.49 39.18
N THR A 289 -30.85 -17.62 39.43
CA THR A 289 -29.94 -16.47 39.59
C THR A 289 -29.76 -15.70 38.28
N ILE A 290 -29.87 -16.38 37.14
CA ILE A 290 -29.84 -15.72 35.83
C ILE A 290 -31.17 -15.02 35.56
N VAL A 291 -32.29 -15.70 35.78
CA VAL A 291 -33.63 -15.15 35.48
C VAL A 291 -33.95 -13.91 36.32
N THR A 292 -33.59 -13.90 37.60
CA THR A 292 -33.87 -12.74 38.46
C THR A 292 -32.95 -11.55 38.20
N ASN A 293 -31.81 -11.77 37.54
CA ASN A 293 -30.83 -10.71 37.26
C ASN A 293 -31.38 -9.62 36.32
N ILE A 294 -32.35 -9.94 35.46
CA ILE A 294 -32.96 -9.00 34.52
C ILE A 294 -33.59 -7.78 35.19
N SER A 295 -33.95 -7.91 36.47
CA SER A 295 -34.57 -6.86 37.28
C SER A 295 -33.55 -5.98 38.00
N ASN A 296 -32.26 -6.33 37.95
CA ASN A 296 -31.19 -5.54 38.56
C ASN A 296 -30.81 -4.36 37.65
N ALA A 297 -30.12 -3.38 38.23
CA ALA A 297 -29.51 -2.32 37.43
C ALA A 297 -28.46 -2.92 36.49
N TRP A 298 -28.47 -2.51 35.22
CA TRP A 298 -27.50 -2.98 34.23
C TRP A 298 -26.09 -2.52 34.61
N THR A 299 -25.17 -3.48 34.75
CA THR A 299 -23.76 -3.21 35.09
C THR A 299 -22.79 -3.63 33.99
N GLY A 300 -23.29 -4.20 32.89
CA GLY A 300 -22.49 -4.68 31.77
C GLY A 300 -21.75 -5.99 32.07
N THR A 301 -22.21 -6.77 33.06
CA THR A 301 -21.60 -8.07 33.40
C THR A 301 -22.08 -9.18 32.47
N SER A 302 -21.31 -10.27 32.32
CA SER A 302 -21.74 -11.45 31.53
C SER A 302 -23.16 -11.92 31.89
N ARG A 303 -23.49 -11.90 33.18
CA ARG A 303 -24.81 -12.28 33.69
C ARG A 303 -25.94 -11.35 33.21
N ASP A 304 -25.65 -10.06 33.03
CA ASP A 304 -26.62 -9.10 32.47
C ASP A 304 -26.97 -9.51 31.03
N TYR A 305 -25.96 -9.81 30.20
CA TYR A 305 -26.15 -10.31 28.83
C TYR A 305 -26.88 -11.66 28.80
N SER A 306 -26.47 -12.63 29.61
CA SER A 306 -27.12 -13.95 29.68
C SER A 306 -28.59 -13.87 30.10
N SER A 307 -28.92 -12.98 31.03
CA SER A 307 -30.30 -12.73 31.47
C SER A 307 -31.13 -12.06 30.38
N ALA A 308 -30.57 -11.03 29.73
CA ALA A 308 -31.18 -10.33 28.61
C ALA A 308 -31.45 -11.24 27.41
N TYR A 309 -30.50 -12.10 27.07
CA TYR A 309 -30.61 -13.11 26.03
C TYR A 309 -31.75 -14.10 26.33
N ALA A 310 -31.77 -14.68 27.53
CA ALA A 310 -32.82 -15.63 27.94
C ALA A 310 -34.21 -14.98 27.95
N ALA A 311 -34.32 -13.74 28.44
CA ALA A 311 -35.56 -12.97 28.41
C ALA A 311 -36.03 -12.72 26.97
N THR A 312 -35.12 -12.38 26.06
CA THR A 312 -35.46 -12.10 24.66
C THR A 312 -35.84 -13.37 23.89
N ARG A 313 -35.18 -14.51 24.14
CA ARG A 313 -35.61 -15.83 23.65
C ARG A 313 -37.00 -16.19 24.15
N TYR A 314 -37.28 -15.99 25.44
CA TYR A 314 -38.61 -16.22 26.01
C TYR A 314 -39.67 -15.30 25.37
N LEU A 315 -39.35 -14.02 25.18
CA LEU A 315 -40.23 -13.06 24.51
C LEU A 315 -40.54 -13.51 23.08
N HIS A 316 -39.53 -13.94 22.32
CA HIS A 316 -39.69 -14.43 20.97
C HIS A 316 -40.70 -15.60 20.89
N ASP A 317 -40.54 -16.62 21.76
CA ASP A 317 -41.45 -17.77 21.82
C ASP A 317 -42.87 -17.37 22.25
N LYS A 318 -43.00 -16.44 23.21
CA LYS A 318 -44.31 -15.92 23.64
C LYS A 318 -45.03 -15.16 22.54
N LEU A 319 -44.33 -14.31 21.81
CA LEU A 319 -44.89 -13.56 20.69
C LEU A 319 -45.39 -14.52 19.60
N LYS A 320 -44.62 -15.56 19.27
CA LYS A 320 -45.07 -16.62 18.34
C LYS A 320 -46.31 -17.35 18.85
N GLY A 321 -46.33 -17.72 20.13
CA GLY A 321 -47.48 -18.36 20.76
C GLY A 321 -48.75 -17.49 20.77
N LEU A 322 -48.59 -16.16 20.79
CA LEU A 322 -49.68 -15.19 20.68
C LEU A 322 -50.07 -14.86 19.22
N GLY A 323 -49.42 -15.50 18.23
CA GLY A 323 -49.72 -15.30 16.81
C GLY A 323 -49.06 -14.08 16.18
N VAL A 324 -48.06 -13.47 16.82
CA VAL A 324 -47.27 -12.38 16.23
C VAL A 324 -46.34 -12.97 15.17
N GLU A 325 -46.46 -12.49 13.94
CA GLU A 325 -45.69 -12.98 12.80
C GLU A 325 -44.17 -12.89 13.06
N GLY A 326 -43.47 -14.03 12.96
CA GLY A 326 -42.03 -14.11 13.21
C GLY A 326 -41.59 -13.78 14.65
N GLY A 327 -42.53 -13.75 15.60
CA GLY A 327 -42.25 -13.46 17.01
C GLY A 327 -41.71 -12.05 17.21
N ILE A 328 -40.45 -11.95 17.61
CA ILE A 328 -39.77 -10.66 17.80
C ILE A 328 -39.71 -9.82 16.51
N LYS A 329 -39.78 -10.45 15.33
CA LYS A 329 -39.86 -9.76 14.04
C LYS A 329 -41.00 -8.75 13.99
N GLY A 330 -42.22 -9.19 14.30
CA GLY A 330 -43.40 -8.31 14.30
C GLY A 330 -43.28 -7.18 15.32
N LEU A 331 -42.64 -7.43 16.47
CA LEU A 331 -42.36 -6.39 17.46
C LEU A 331 -41.36 -5.35 16.95
N MET A 332 -40.24 -5.78 16.36
CA MET A 332 -39.22 -4.89 15.80
C MET A 332 -39.77 -4.06 14.62
N GLN A 333 -40.56 -4.68 13.74
CA GLN A 333 -41.26 -3.97 12.66
C GLN A 333 -42.24 -2.93 13.21
N LYS A 334 -42.98 -3.27 14.29
CA LYS A 334 -43.86 -2.31 14.95
C LYS A 334 -43.06 -1.12 15.47
N LEU A 335 -41.98 -1.38 16.21
CA LEU A 335 -41.07 -0.34 16.73
C LEU A 335 -40.53 0.57 15.63
N ALA A 336 -40.10 0.00 14.50
CA ALA A 336 -39.57 0.77 13.37
C ALA A 336 -40.64 1.63 12.68
N SER A 337 -41.86 1.10 12.54
CA SER A 337 -42.96 1.81 11.85
C SER A 337 -43.55 2.98 12.66
N THR A 338 -43.56 2.88 13.99
CA THR A 338 -44.21 3.88 14.86
C THR A 338 -43.23 4.82 15.56
N GLY A 339 -41.95 4.42 15.70
CA GLY A 339 -40.98 5.14 16.54
C GLY A 339 -41.35 5.16 18.03
N SER A 340 -42.21 4.23 18.47
CA SER A 340 -42.70 4.17 19.85
C SER A 340 -41.69 3.50 20.81
N ASN A 341 -41.93 3.65 22.11
CA ASN A 341 -41.21 2.89 23.13
C ASN A 341 -41.63 1.40 23.15
N LEU A 342 -40.87 0.58 23.89
CA LEU A 342 -41.10 -0.87 23.95
C LEU A 342 -42.45 -1.23 24.58
N ASP A 343 -42.90 -0.52 25.62
CA ASP A 343 -44.21 -0.77 26.26
C ASP A 343 -45.36 -0.65 25.26
N THR A 344 -45.37 0.42 24.48
CA THR A 344 -46.43 0.71 23.51
C THR A 344 -46.44 -0.33 22.40
N ALA A 345 -45.26 -0.68 21.88
CA ALA A 345 -45.15 -1.66 20.82
C ALA A 345 -45.56 -3.06 21.31
N LEU A 346 -45.10 -3.46 22.50
CA LEU A 346 -45.41 -4.76 23.09
C LEU A 346 -46.90 -4.92 23.38
N ASN A 347 -47.54 -3.90 23.97
CA ASN A 347 -48.98 -3.88 24.18
C ASN A 347 -49.75 -4.06 22.87
N ALA A 348 -49.35 -3.31 21.83
CA ALA A 348 -50.01 -3.36 20.53
C ALA A 348 -49.89 -4.72 19.83
N VAL A 349 -48.69 -5.31 19.79
CA VAL A 349 -48.50 -6.60 19.09
C VAL A 349 -49.06 -7.78 19.86
N THR A 350 -49.18 -7.68 21.18
CA THR A 350 -49.71 -8.77 22.03
C THR A 350 -51.21 -8.67 22.28
N GLY A 351 -51.90 -7.68 21.69
CA GLY A 351 -53.32 -7.45 21.95
C GLY A 351 -53.62 -7.13 23.42
N GLY A 352 -52.68 -6.52 24.13
CA GLY A 352 -52.79 -6.16 25.54
C GLY A 352 -52.41 -7.26 26.54
N THR A 353 -52.01 -8.46 26.11
CA THR A 353 -51.50 -9.51 27.04
C THR A 353 -50.32 -9.02 27.86
N TYR A 354 -49.39 -8.30 27.24
CA TYR A 354 -48.32 -7.61 27.94
C TYR A 354 -48.54 -6.09 27.85
N ALA A 355 -49.17 -5.52 28.88
CA ALA A 355 -49.48 -4.10 28.92
C ALA A 355 -48.24 -3.19 29.01
N SER A 356 -47.12 -3.73 29.53
CA SER A 356 -45.82 -3.07 29.66
C SER A 356 -44.69 -4.10 29.70
N THR A 357 -43.46 -3.62 29.53
CA THR A 357 -42.22 -4.35 29.77
C THR A 357 -42.16 -4.92 31.20
N ALA A 358 -42.61 -4.17 32.21
CA ALA A 358 -42.67 -4.67 33.59
C ALA A 358 -43.61 -5.88 33.74
N ALA A 359 -44.76 -5.87 33.04
CA ALA A 359 -45.68 -7.02 33.03
C ALA A 359 -45.02 -8.25 32.38
N PHE A 360 -44.29 -8.04 31.28
CA PHE A 360 -43.51 -9.10 30.64
C PHE A 360 -42.40 -9.64 31.57
N LEU A 361 -41.60 -8.77 32.21
CA LEU A 361 -40.53 -9.19 33.11
C LEU A 361 -41.05 -9.94 34.33
N THR A 362 -42.26 -9.62 34.81
CA THR A 362 -42.93 -10.38 35.87
C THR A 362 -43.26 -11.81 35.39
N ASP A 363 -43.79 -11.96 34.18
CA ASP A 363 -44.06 -13.27 33.59
C ASP A 363 -42.77 -14.07 33.35
N PHE A 364 -41.71 -13.43 32.84
CA PHE A 364 -40.40 -14.06 32.69
C PHE A 364 -39.80 -14.44 34.05
N GLY A 365 -39.93 -13.60 35.08
CA GLY A 365 -39.48 -13.93 36.43
C GLY A 365 -40.17 -15.18 37.00
N ALA A 366 -41.45 -15.37 36.70
CA ALA A 366 -42.22 -16.54 37.15
C ALA A 366 -41.92 -17.82 36.34
N ASN A 367 -41.71 -17.69 35.02
CA ASN A 367 -41.69 -18.84 34.09
C ASN A 367 -40.32 -19.10 33.43
N GLY A 368 -39.37 -18.16 33.53
CA GLY A 368 -38.10 -18.19 32.83
C GLY A 368 -37.22 -19.37 33.21
N VAL A 369 -37.25 -19.79 34.49
CA VAL A 369 -36.49 -20.97 34.95
C VAL A 369 -36.97 -22.23 34.25
N ASN A 370 -38.29 -22.43 34.18
CA ASN A 370 -38.88 -23.56 33.48
C ASN A 370 -38.59 -23.49 31.98
N TYR A 371 -38.67 -22.30 31.38
CA TYR A 371 -38.36 -22.09 29.97
C TYR A 371 -36.92 -22.51 29.64
N ILE A 372 -35.92 -22.00 30.35
CA ILE A 372 -34.50 -22.33 30.10
C ILE A 372 -34.28 -23.85 30.22
N ASN A 373 -34.83 -24.49 31.26
CA ASN A 373 -34.61 -25.92 31.49
C ASN A 373 -35.33 -26.85 30.49
N THR A 374 -36.41 -26.41 29.85
CA THR A 374 -37.27 -27.28 29.03
C THR A 374 -37.27 -26.93 27.55
N ARG A 375 -36.88 -25.70 27.19
CA ARG A 375 -36.95 -25.19 25.82
C ARG A 375 -35.59 -24.80 25.25
N MET A 376 -34.60 -24.47 26.09
CA MET A 376 -33.25 -24.14 25.63
C MET A 376 -32.34 -25.35 25.80
N ASN A 377 -31.66 -25.79 24.74
CA ASN A 377 -30.71 -26.89 24.80
C ASN A 377 -29.27 -26.36 24.80
N LEU A 378 -28.77 -26.00 25.97
CA LEU A 378 -27.46 -25.36 26.13
C LEU A 378 -26.26 -26.31 25.99
N THR A 379 -26.46 -27.55 25.51
CA THR A 379 -25.44 -28.61 25.50
C THR A 379 -25.12 -29.14 24.10
N ASN A 380 -25.92 -28.76 23.10
CA ASN A 380 -25.67 -29.17 21.72
C ASN A 380 -24.70 -28.19 21.03
N THR A 381 -24.57 -28.34 19.71
CA THR A 381 -23.70 -27.47 18.90
C THR A 381 -24.40 -26.17 18.48
N ASP A 382 -25.72 -26.09 18.55
CA ASP A 382 -26.48 -24.90 18.14
C ASP A 382 -26.21 -23.77 19.15
N THR A 383 -26.06 -22.53 18.67
CA THR A 383 -25.82 -21.39 19.55
C THR A 383 -27.10 -20.82 20.17
N GLY A 384 -28.26 -21.29 19.72
CA GLY A 384 -29.54 -20.71 20.08
C GLY A 384 -29.86 -19.38 19.38
N GLY A 385 -29.12 -19.06 18.30
CA GLY A 385 -29.43 -17.88 17.48
C GLY A 385 -30.81 -17.98 16.84
N ILE A 386 -31.47 -16.85 16.63
CA ILE A 386 -32.77 -16.80 15.96
C ILE A 386 -32.69 -17.45 14.57
N GLY A 387 -33.72 -18.21 14.20
CA GLY A 387 -33.76 -19.06 13.02
C GLY A 387 -32.93 -20.36 13.10
N GLY A 388 -32.17 -20.57 14.19
CA GLY A 388 -31.44 -21.80 14.47
C GLY A 388 -32.34 -22.93 14.98
N PHE A 389 -31.75 -24.08 15.26
CA PHE A 389 -32.51 -25.27 15.65
C PHE A 389 -33.19 -25.08 17.01
N ASP A 390 -32.49 -24.53 18.00
CA ASP A 390 -33.07 -24.42 19.35
C ASP A 390 -34.06 -23.25 19.49
N ALA A 391 -33.90 -22.18 18.70
CA ALA A 391 -34.81 -21.03 18.72
C ALA A 391 -36.07 -21.27 17.88
N ASP A 392 -35.92 -21.84 16.68
CA ASP A 392 -36.97 -21.85 15.66
C ASP A 392 -37.19 -23.22 15.00
N SER A 393 -36.50 -24.26 15.46
CA SER A 393 -36.47 -25.58 14.80
C SER A 393 -35.97 -25.49 13.35
N GLY A 394 -35.07 -24.54 13.08
CA GLY A 394 -34.37 -24.39 11.81
C GLY A 394 -33.18 -25.34 11.67
N ALA A 395 -32.24 -25.00 10.79
CA ALA A 395 -30.98 -25.74 10.70
C ALA A 395 -30.11 -25.48 11.94
N VAL A 396 -29.30 -26.46 12.32
CA VAL A 396 -28.30 -26.28 13.38
C VAL A 396 -27.30 -25.21 12.96
N ARG A 397 -27.11 -24.21 13.81
CA ARG A 397 -26.13 -23.12 13.62
C ARG A 397 -25.06 -23.23 14.69
N SER A 398 -23.91 -23.78 14.32
CA SER A 398 -22.77 -23.79 15.22
C SER A 398 -22.21 -22.38 15.40
N ALA A 399 -21.36 -22.18 16.40
CA ALA A 399 -20.66 -20.91 16.60
C ALA A 399 -19.81 -20.47 15.39
N LYS A 400 -19.53 -21.37 14.43
CA LYS A 400 -18.82 -21.09 13.18
C LYS A 400 -19.73 -20.95 11.95
N ASP A 401 -21.00 -21.34 12.08
CA ASP A 401 -21.95 -21.37 10.96
C ASP A 401 -23.14 -20.42 11.19
N VAL A 402 -23.04 -19.52 12.18
CA VAL A 402 -24.03 -18.45 12.39
C VAL A 402 -24.04 -17.53 11.18
N LEU A 403 -22.85 -17.13 10.76
CA LEU A 403 -22.55 -16.44 9.51
C LEU A 403 -21.91 -17.46 8.57
N SER A 404 -22.16 -17.31 7.27
CA SER A 404 -21.50 -18.14 6.26
C SER A 404 -20.12 -17.62 5.89
N ASP A 405 -19.84 -16.35 6.17
CA ASP A 405 -18.61 -15.64 5.80
C ASP A 405 -18.33 -15.68 4.29
N GLN A 406 -19.40 -15.69 3.48
CA GLN A 406 -19.42 -15.71 2.02
C GLN A 406 -20.30 -14.56 1.49
N GLY A 407 -20.04 -13.35 1.96
CA GLY A 407 -20.64 -12.12 1.46
C GLY A 407 -20.37 -11.92 -0.04
N SER A 408 -21.24 -11.15 -0.67
CA SER A 408 -21.25 -11.01 -2.14
C SER A 408 -20.28 -9.94 -2.64
N THR A 409 -19.56 -9.26 -1.75
CA THR A 409 -18.81 -8.03 -2.08
C THR A 409 -17.44 -7.94 -1.39
N TYR A 410 -16.48 -7.25 -2.03
CA TYR A 410 -15.15 -6.91 -1.48
C TYR A 410 -14.85 -5.40 -1.53
N ALA A 411 -15.70 -4.61 -2.17
CA ALA A 411 -15.44 -3.19 -2.46
C ALA A 411 -16.29 -2.26 -1.60
N ASP A 412 -15.79 -1.02 -1.38
CA ASP A 412 -16.51 0.06 -0.67
C ASP A 412 -17.88 0.31 -1.32
N LYS A 413 -18.92 -0.26 -0.71
CA LYS A 413 -20.29 -0.21 -1.23
C LYS A 413 -21.29 0.14 -0.14
N MET A 414 -22.47 0.50 -0.63
CA MET A 414 -23.68 0.46 0.16
C MET A 414 -24.11 -1.00 0.30
N THR A 415 -24.21 -1.47 1.53
CA THR A 415 -24.94 -2.69 1.87
C THR A 415 -26.45 -2.41 1.82
N ASP A 416 -27.28 -3.37 2.23
CA ASP A 416 -28.73 -3.18 2.27
C ASP A 416 -29.16 -1.99 3.15
N GLY A 417 -28.43 -1.69 4.23
CA GLY A 417 -28.79 -0.64 5.19
C GLY A 417 -27.77 0.48 5.39
N PHE A 418 -26.48 0.29 5.05
CA PHE A 418 -25.43 1.28 5.33
C PHE A 418 -24.54 1.57 4.12
N ARG A 419 -23.98 2.78 4.08
CA ARG A 419 -22.78 3.06 3.29
C ARG A 419 -21.55 2.89 4.18
N LEU A 420 -20.73 1.89 3.91
CA LEU A 420 -19.55 1.59 4.72
C LEU A 420 -18.37 2.48 4.31
N VAL A 421 -17.62 2.95 5.32
CA VAL A 421 -16.37 3.69 5.12
C VAL A 421 -15.29 3.01 5.96
N TYR A 422 -14.33 2.37 5.29
CA TYR A 422 -13.22 1.67 5.95
C TYR A 422 -12.03 2.60 6.19
N PRO A 423 -11.23 2.36 7.24
CA PRO A 423 -9.96 3.05 7.40
C PRO A 423 -8.96 2.54 6.36
N THR A 424 -8.01 3.40 5.98
CA THR A 424 -6.89 2.95 5.12
C THR A 424 -6.03 1.97 5.90
N VAL A 425 -6.01 0.70 5.46
CA VAL A 425 -5.12 -0.34 6.01
C VAL A 425 -3.77 -0.37 5.29
N ALA A 426 -3.71 0.16 4.06
CA ALA A 426 -2.55 0.07 3.20
C ALA A 426 -1.28 0.72 3.79
N GLY A 427 -0.16 0.00 3.69
CA GLY A 427 1.17 0.45 4.07
C GLY A 427 2.04 0.76 2.85
N GLY A 428 3.09 1.56 3.03
CA GLY A 428 4.14 1.67 2.02
C GLY A 428 5.15 0.54 2.21
N THR A 429 5.54 -0.15 1.14
CA THR A 429 6.70 -1.04 1.21
C THR A 429 7.95 -0.17 1.13
N GLY A 430 8.83 -0.19 2.14
CA GLY A 430 10.00 0.69 2.16
C GLY A 430 10.77 0.71 0.83
N ALA A 431 11.38 1.83 0.47
CA ALA A 431 12.08 2.01 -0.81
C ALA A 431 13.60 2.04 -0.63
N LYS A 432 14.32 1.30 -1.48
CA LYS A 432 15.77 1.46 -1.66
C LYS A 432 16.01 2.50 -2.75
N TYR A 433 16.83 3.49 -2.47
CA TYR A 433 17.16 4.54 -3.42
C TYR A 433 18.51 4.29 -4.07
N TYR A 434 18.56 4.44 -5.38
CA TYR A 434 19.79 4.39 -6.17
C TYR A 434 19.97 5.73 -6.89
N GLN A 435 20.99 6.49 -6.50
CA GLN A 435 21.28 7.79 -7.10
C GLN A 435 22.31 7.66 -8.21
N LEU A 436 21.92 8.15 -9.40
CA LEU A 436 22.74 8.18 -10.60
C LEU A 436 23.15 9.63 -10.89
N GLN A 437 24.44 9.86 -11.10
CA GLN A 437 24.94 11.14 -11.61
C GLN A 437 24.90 11.12 -13.14
N LEU A 438 23.98 11.90 -13.72
CA LEU A 438 23.66 11.94 -15.15
C LEU A 438 24.35 13.09 -15.91
N GLY A 439 25.29 13.82 -15.28
CA GLY A 439 25.99 14.91 -15.95
C GLY A 439 27.28 15.35 -15.25
N SER A 440 28.02 16.28 -15.87
CA SER A 440 29.29 16.75 -15.34
C SER A 440 29.17 17.77 -14.20
N ASN A 441 27.96 18.32 -13.97
CA ASN A 441 27.73 19.34 -12.96
C ASN A 441 27.10 18.75 -11.68
N PRO A 442 27.39 19.32 -10.49
CA PRO A 442 26.69 18.97 -9.27
C PRO A 442 25.17 19.05 -9.45
N GLN A 443 24.42 18.13 -8.83
CA GLN A 443 22.94 18.05 -8.83
C GLN A 443 22.27 17.60 -10.14
N GLN A 444 23.03 17.27 -11.18
CA GLN A 444 22.49 16.57 -12.36
C GLN A 444 22.32 15.09 -12.07
N THR A 445 21.39 14.75 -11.17
CA THR A 445 21.16 13.38 -10.71
C THR A 445 19.76 12.86 -11.07
N LEU A 446 19.64 11.53 -11.09
CA LEU A 446 18.37 10.82 -11.07
C LEU A 446 18.39 9.87 -9.88
N THR A 447 17.35 9.89 -9.07
CA THR A 447 17.14 8.90 -8.01
C THR A 447 16.12 7.89 -8.53
N ALA A 448 16.54 6.65 -8.72
CA ALA A 448 15.65 5.52 -8.90
C ALA A 448 15.25 4.98 -7.53
N SER A 449 14.01 4.52 -7.41
CA SER A 449 13.46 3.92 -6.19
C SER A 449 13.02 2.49 -6.49
N PHE A 450 13.53 1.55 -5.72
CA PHE A 450 13.20 0.13 -5.82
C PHE A 450 12.50 -0.29 -4.53
N THR A 451 11.21 -0.55 -4.64
CA THR A 451 10.39 -1.01 -3.52
C THR A 451 10.57 -2.51 -3.30
N ALA A 452 10.08 -3.02 -2.16
CA ALA A 452 10.12 -4.45 -1.88
C ALA A 452 9.07 -5.18 -2.75
N VAL A 453 9.45 -6.34 -3.28
CA VAL A 453 8.61 -7.16 -4.19
C VAL A 453 8.54 -8.64 -3.77
N ASN A 454 8.97 -8.96 -2.55
CA ASN A 454 8.81 -10.29 -1.96
C ASN A 454 7.33 -10.53 -1.57
N ALA A 455 6.94 -11.79 -1.31
CA ALA A 455 5.53 -12.13 -1.08
C ALA A 455 4.91 -11.38 0.12
N GLN A 456 5.68 -11.18 1.19
CA GLN A 456 5.23 -10.45 2.38
C GLN A 456 5.00 -8.96 2.08
N ALA A 457 5.95 -8.32 1.40
CA ALA A 457 5.82 -6.93 0.99
C ALA A 457 4.63 -6.71 0.04
N LEU A 458 4.35 -7.70 -0.82
CA LEU A 458 3.19 -7.70 -1.70
C LEU A 458 1.88 -8.09 -0.99
N GLY A 459 1.92 -8.47 0.28
CA GLY A 459 0.72 -8.86 1.05
C GLY A 459 0.04 -10.09 0.45
N VAL A 460 0.81 -11.09 0.05
CA VAL A 460 0.31 -12.34 -0.52
C VAL A 460 0.93 -13.57 0.12
N ASP A 461 1.72 -13.42 1.18
CA ASP A 461 2.40 -14.54 1.85
C ASP A 461 1.45 -15.45 2.64
N ASP A 462 0.28 -14.94 3.02
CA ASP A 462 -0.71 -15.62 3.86
C ASP A 462 -2.00 -16.01 3.12
N ILE A 463 -2.01 -16.01 1.78
CA ILE A 463 -3.20 -16.38 1.01
C ILE A 463 -3.63 -17.84 1.26
N ASP A 464 -4.93 -18.06 1.44
CA ASP A 464 -5.53 -19.38 1.67
C ASP A 464 -6.52 -19.72 0.55
N LEU A 465 -6.11 -20.57 -0.39
CA LEU A 465 -6.95 -21.06 -1.48
C LEU A 465 -7.93 -22.16 -1.05
N VAL A 466 -7.77 -22.72 0.14
CA VAL A 466 -8.62 -23.80 0.66
C VAL A 466 -9.89 -23.22 1.24
N LYS A 467 -9.74 -22.32 2.21
CA LYS A 467 -10.85 -21.73 2.96
C LYS A 467 -11.30 -20.40 2.37
N LEU A 468 -10.37 -19.60 1.83
CA LEU A 468 -10.60 -18.18 1.50
C LEU A 468 -10.14 -17.82 0.07
N PRO A 469 -10.50 -18.59 -0.96
CA PRO A 469 -10.01 -18.33 -2.32
C PRO A 469 -10.46 -16.96 -2.88
N THR A 470 -11.55 -16.38 -2.36
CA THR A 470 -11.96 -15.01 -2.69
C THR A 470 -11.05 -13.95 -2.06
N HIS A 471 -10.59 -14.15 -0.80
CA HIS A 471 -9.61 -13.25 -0.16
C HIS A 471 -8.29 -13.25 -0.96
N ALA A 472 -7.84 -14.45 -1.31
CA ALA A 472 -6.62 -14.61 -2.09
C ALA A 472 -6.67 -13.84 -3.41
N LEU A 473 -7.79 -13.91 -4.16
CA LEU A 473 -7.96 -13.15 -5.40
C LEU A 473 -7.80 -11.65 -5.20
N ALA A 474 -8.42 -11.10 -4.15
CA ALA A 474 -8.37 -9.68 -3.92
C ALA A 474 -6.97 -9.19 -3.52
N HIS A 475 -6.25 -9.97 -2.70
CA HIS A 475 -4.87 -9.70 -2.34
C HIS A 475 -3.93 -9.77 -3.56
N ILE A 476 -4.14 -10.75 -4.44
CA ILE A 476 -3.36 -10.90 -5.68
C ILE A 476 -3.63 -9.74 -6.63
N ASP A 477 -4.88 -9.30 -6.79
CA ASP A 477 -5.23 -8.16 -7.64
C ASP A 477 -4.61 -6.84 -7.10
N GLU A 478 -4.57 -6.65 -5.78
CA GLU A 478 -3.87 -5.54 -5.14
C GLU A 478 -2.35 -5.59 -5.40
N ALA A 479 -1.73 -6.76 -5.26
CA ALA A 479 -0.31 -6.96 -5.55
C ALA A 479 0.04 -6.72 -7.02
N LEU A 480 -0.81 -7.17 -7.95
CA LEU A 480 -0.66 -6.96 -9.39
C LEU A 480 -0.75 -5.47 -9.75
N ASP A 481 -1.75 -4.75 -9.23
CA ASP A 481 -1.88 -3.30 -9.44
C ASP A 481 -0.66 -2.55 -8.90
N TYR A 482 -0.18 -2.93 -7.71
CA TYR A 482 1.03 -2.37 -7.14
C TYR A 482 2.27 -2.56 -8.04
N LEU A 483 2.54 -3.79 -8.48
CA LEU A 483 3.69 -4.07 -9.35
C LEU A 483 3.57 -3.40 -10.72
N ASN A 484 2.37 -3.32 -11.29
CA ASN A 484 2.13 -2.61 -12.55
C ASN A 484 2.46 -1.11 -12.41
N LYS A 485 2.10 -0.48 -11.28
CA LYS A 485 2.50 0.90 -10.98
C LYS A 485 4.02 1.04 -10.87
N GLN A 486 4.71 0.11 -10.21
CA GLN A 486 6.17 0.13 -10.11
C GLN A 486 6.85 -0.04 -11.48
N ARG A 487 6.38 -0.95 -12.33
CA ARG A 487 6.88 -1.13 -13.70
C ARG A 487 6.66 0.11 -14.56
N ALA A 488 5.51 0.77 -14.43
CA ALA A 488 5.25 2.02 -15.13
C ALA A 488 6.26 3.12 -14.73
N GLN A 489 6.62 3.21 -13.45
CA GLN A 489 7.66 4.14 -12.96
C GLN A 489 9.03 3.81 -13.53
N ILE A 490 9.43 2.52 -13.54
CA ILE A 490 10.70 2.08 -14.14
C ILE A 490 10.74 2.40 -15.64
N GLY A 491 9.65 2.15 -16.38
CA GLY A 491 9.54 2.48 -17.80
C GLY A 491 9.70 3.98 -18.09
N ALA A 492 9.13 4.84 -17.24
CA ALA A 492 9.32 6.29 -17.32
C ALA A 492 10.78 6.69 -17.05
N GLN A 493 11.44 6.06 -16.07
CA GLN A 493 12.85 6.30 -15.75
C GLN A 493 13.78 5.84 -16.89
N LEU A 494 13.53 4.67 -17.48
CA LEU A 494 14.27 4.18 -18.66
C LEU A 494 14.16 5.16 -19.83
N SER A 495 12.96 5.67 -20.10
CA SER A 495 12.73 6.68 -21.15
C SER A 495 13.51 7.97 -20.88
N ARG A 496 13.54 8.41 -19.61
CA ARG A 496 14.31 9.59 -19.19
C ARG A 496 15.82 9.37 -19.32
N LEU A 497 16.33 8.19 -18.96
CA LEU A 497 17.75 7.84 -19.12
C LEU A 497 18.16 7.78 -20.59
N ALA A 498 17.32 7.22 -21.46
CA ALA A 498 17.56 7.20 -22.90
C ALA A 498 17.68 8.63 -23.47
N PHE A 499 16.77 9.52 -23.10
CA PHE A 499 16.84 10.94 -23.49
C PHE A 499 18.10 11.62 -22.93
N SER A 500 18.44 11.36 -21.66
CA SER A 500 19.64 11.91 -21.03
C SER A 500 20.92 11.45 -21.74
N SER A 501 21.02 10.17 -22.09
CA SER A 501 22.14 9.61 -22.85
C SER A 501 22.31 10.33 -24.20
N GLN A 502 21.20 10.51 -24.92
CA GLN A 502 21.20 11.21 -26.21
C GLN A 502 21.67 12.67 -26.06
N ASN A 503 21.15 13.38 -25.04
CA ASN A 503 21.53 14.76 -24.76
C ASN A 503 23.02 14.90 -24.40
N LEU A 504 23.55 14.00 -23.57
CA LEU A 504 24.97 13.98 -23.21
C LEU A 504 25.86 13.75 -24.43
N SER A 505 25.47 12.83 -25.31
CA SER A 505 26.19 12.57 -26.57
C SER A 505 26.25 13.82 -27.46
N PHE A 506 25.12 14.53 -27.63
CA PHE A 506 25.11 15.81 -28.36
C PHE A 506 25.99 16.87 -27.70
N ASN A 507 26.00 16.95 -26.36
CA ASN A 507 26.87 17.88 -25.64
C ASN A 507 28.35 17.53 -25.80
N VAL A 508 28.71 16.24 -25.80
CA VAL A 508 30.08 15.77 -26.06
C VAL A 508 30.52 16.18 -27.45
N GLU A 509 29.69 15.96 -28.47
CA GLU A 509 29.98 16.33 -29.86
C GLU A 509 30.16 17.85 -30.02
N ASN A 510 29.18 18.65 -29.55
CA ASN A 510 29.21 20.10 -29.67
C ASN A 510 30.37 20.75 -28.90
N THR A 511 30.66 20.25 -27.70
CA THR A 511 31.77 20.75 -26.87
C THR A 511 33.11 20.32 -27.46
N SER A 512 33.20 19.10 -28.01
CA SER A 512 34.41 18.63 -28.71
C SER A 512 34.69 19.46 -29.96
N SER A 513 33.66 19.75 -30.78
CA SER A 513 33.76 20.62 -31.96
C SER A 513 34.17 22.05 -31.58
N SER A 514 33.59 22.61 -30.52
CA SER A 514 33.94 23.95 -30.03
C SER A 514 35.35 24.00 -29.47
N ARG A 515 35.79 22.96 -28.75
CA ARG A 515 37.16 22.81 -28.28
C ARG A 515 38.14 22.74 -29.45
N SER A 516 37.82 21.96 -30.48
CA SER A 516 38.63 21.82 -31.69
C SER A 516 38.86 23.17 -32.38
N ARG A 517 37.81 23.97 -32.57
CA ARG A 517 37.92 25.34 -33.13
C ARG A 517 38.84 26.27 -32.33
N ILE A 518 38.98 26.05 -31.02
CA ILE A 518 39.82 26.87 -30.15
C ILE A 518 41.26 26.35 -30.16
N ARG A 519 41.44 25.04 -30.00
CA ARG A 519 42.73 24.44 -29.66
C ARG A 519 43.44 23.80 -30.85
N ASP A 520 42.72 23.27 -31.83
CA ASP A 520 43.32 22.49 -32.91
C ASP A 520 43.91 23.42 -33.98
N ALA A 521 45.00 22.97 -34.60
CA ALA A 521 45.68 23.68 -35.66
C ALA A 521 45.06 23.34 -37.02
N ASP A 522 44.84 24.35 -37.85
CA ASP A 522 44.55 24.15 -39.28
C ASP A 522 45.84 23.78 -40.00
N TYR A 523 45.97 22.50 -40.38
CA TYR A 523 47.16 21.98 -41.03
C TYR A 523 47.51 22.72 -42.33
N ALA A 524 46.51 23.11 -43.13
CA ALA A 524 46.75 23.82 -44.39
C ALA A 524 47.29 25.24 -44.13
N SER A 525 46.73 25.94 -43.13
CA SER A 525 47.22 27.26 -42.74
C SER A 525 48.63 27.19 -42.11
N GLU A 526 48.87 26.23 -41.21
CA GLU A 526 50.17 26.10 -40.53
C GLU A 526 51.28 25.62 -41.48
N THR A 527 50.98 24.76 -42.46
CA THR A 527 51.96 24.38 -43.50
C THR A 527 52.29 25.55 -44.43
N ALA A 528 51.31 26.37 -44.81
CA ALA A 528 51.55 27.61 -45.56
C ALA A 528 52.39 28.61 -44.75
N ALA A 529 52.15 28.71 -43.43
CA ALA A 529 52.96 29.52 -42.53
C ALA A 529 54.40 28.98 -42.44
N LEU A 530 54.58 27.66 -42.36
CA LEU A 530 55.91 27.03 -42.35
C LEU A 530 56.69 27.36 -43.62
N ALA A 531 56.05 27.20 -44.78
CA ALA A 531 56.67 27.53 -46.07
C ALA A 531 57.10 29.00 -46.12
N ARG A 532 56.26 29.93 -45.62
CA ARG A 532 56.60 31.35 -45.51
C ARG A 532 57.80 31.58 -44.59
N GLN A 533 57.83 30.94 -43.42
CA GLN A 533 58.94 31.07 -42.46
C GLN A 533 60.25 30.52 -43.03
N GLN A 534 60.21 29.41 -43.78
CA GLN A 534 61.38 28.88 -44.47
C GLN A 534 61.93 29.84 -45.53
N ILE A 535 61.06 30.48 -46.33
CA ILE A 535 61.46 31.49 -47.31
C ILE A 535 62.09 32.71 -46.62
N LEU A 536 61.50 33.16 -45.50
CA LEU A 536 62.05 34.26 -44.69
C LEU A 536 63.39 33.89 -44.05
N GLN A 537 63.57 32.64 -43.63
CA GLN A 537 64.82 32.17 -43.04
C GLN A 537 65.93 32.19 -44.09
N GLN A 538 65.67 31.66 -45.28
CA GLN A 538 66.59 31.72 -46.42
C GLN A 538 66.92 33.16 -46.80
N SER A 539 65.90 34.03 -46.89
CA SER A 539 66.08 35.46 -47.18
C SER A 539 66.87 36.20 -46.10
N GLY A 540 66.61 35.89 -44.83
CA GLY A 540 67.31 36.47 -43.67
C GLY A 540 68.79 36.07 -43.63
N THR A 541 69.11 34.81 -43.95
CA THR A 541 70.52 34.37 -44.06
C THR A 541 71.24 35.12 -45.20
N ALA A 542 70.61 35.25 -46.37
CA ALA A 542 71.16 36.02 -47.48
C ALA A 542 71.35 37.50 -47.14
N MET A 543 70.41 38.12 -46.42
CA MET A 543 70.51 39.51 -45.95
C MET A 543 71.59 39.71 -44.90
N VAL A 544 71.77 38.78 -43.95
CA VAL A 544 72.91 38.81 -43.00
C VAL A 544 74.23 38.72 -43.76
N THR A 545 74.33 37.83 -44.76
CA THR A 545 75.51 37.72 -45.61
C THR A 545 75.78 39.03 -46.36
N GLN A 546 74.76 39.64 -46.97
CA GLN A 546 74.85 40.91 -47.70
C GLN A 546 75.21 42.09 -46.78
N ALA A 547 74.56 42.20 -45.62
CA ALA A 547 74.80 43.27 -44.65
C ALA A 547 76.21 43.21 -44.04
N ASN A 548 76.83 42.03 -44.01
CA ASN A 548 78.22 41.85 -43.59
C ASN A 548 79.24 42.16 -44.71
N GLN A 549 78.82 42.25 -45.97
CA GLN A 549 79.69 42.62 -47.11
C GLN A 549 79.83 44.14 -47.28
N LEU A 550 78.79 44.93 -46.98
CA LEU A 550 78.78 46.39 -47.11
C LEU A 550 79.91 47.11 -46.33
N PRO A 551 80.18 46.79 -45.04
CA PRO A 551 81.31 47.38 -44.33
C PRO A 551 82.66 46.92 -44.87
N LYS A 552 82.76 45.67 -45.40
CA LYS A 552 84.01 45.15 -45.99
C LYS A 552 84.38 45.89 -47.27
N LEU A 553 83.39 46.20 -48.11
CA LEU A 553 83.55 47.04 -49.30
C LEU A 553 83.96 48.48 -48.92
N ALA A 554 83.34 49.06 -47.88
CA ALA A 554 83.72 50.39 -47.39
C ALA A 554 85.14 50.43 -46.78
N LEU A 555 85.57 49.37 -46.09
CA LEU A 555 86.94 49.21 -45.58
C LEU A 555 87.98 49.00 -46.69
N GLN A 556 87.59 48.43 -47.84
CA GLN A 556 88.44 48.35 -49.02
C GLN A 556 88.60 49.69 -49.75
N LEU A 557 87.61 50.59 -49.65
CA LEU A 557 87.64 51.94 -50.22
C LEU A 557 88.37 52.98 -49.34
N LEU A 558 88.65 52.66 -48.07
CA LEU A 558 89.36 53.50 -47.10
C LEU A 558 90.83 53.08 -46.91
N ARG A 559 91.37 52.26 -47.84
CA ARG A 559 92.77 51.82 -47.85
C ARG A 559 93.59 52.57 -48.89
#